data_AF-A0A238XYQ1-F1
#
_entry.id   AF-A0A238XYQ1-F1
#
_cell.length_a   1.000
_cell.length_b   1.000
_cell.length_c   1.000
_cell.angle_alpha   90.00
_cell.angle_beta   90.00
_cell.angle_gamma   90.00
#
_symmetry.space_group_name_H-M   'P 1'
#
loop_
_entity.id
_entity.type
_entity.pdbx_description
1 polymer ?
#
loop_
_entity_poly.entity_id
_entity_poly.type
_entity_poly.pdbx_seq_one_letter_code
_entity_poly.pdbx_strand_id
1 'polypeptide(L)'
;MISKKNSFSNGADVGWLPQMEATGYKFYDADGSQKDCLQLLKDRGINTIRLRVWVNPNDDKASGHCSPQETVVMAVRAQKKGMRIMIDFHYSDSWADPGKQNKPAAWAKHSFPELLTDVYQHTYDVLKMLKKAGVTPEWVQVGNEIPGGMLWPEGSTDNFSQLAQLLDKGYEATKAIDPKIKVIVHLDEGNKSEKFRWFFDKATENKVKYDVIGLSYYPYWIKTDYQSTILDLENNLKDMASRYNKEVMVVEVGGDYTAVQNTKEMLEATIKAVKSVPDHKGLGVIYWEPQGEKSWSGYQLNAWLSDGKPSPALDAFKN
;
A
#
# COMPACT_ATOMS: atom_id res chain seq x y z
N MET A 1 -2.45 -3.17 -30.05
CA MET A 1 -1.88 -3.52 -28.73
C MET A 1 -2.23 -2.39 -27.77
N ILE A 2 -3.13 -2.61 -26.81
CA ILE A 2 -3.40 -1.61 -25.78
C ILE A 2 -2.12 -1.48 -24.95
N SER A 3 -1.56 -0.27 -24.92
CA SER A 3 -0.37 0.04 -24.12
C SER A 3 -0.60 -0.33 -22.65
N LYS A 4 0.30 -1.13 -22.07
CA LYS A 4 0.33 -1.54 -20.64
C LYS A 4 0.18 -0.38 -19.63
N LYS A 5 0.38 0.87 -20.05
CA LYS A 5 0.38 2.05 -19.17
C LYS A 5 -0.96 2.43 -18.55
N ASN A 6 -2.09 1.92 -19.06
CA ASN A 6 -3.43 2.31 -18.57
C ASN A 6 -4.26 1.10 -18.11
N SER A 7 -3.63 -0.06 -17.83
CA SER A 7 -4.36 -1.19 -17.26
C SER A 7 -4.63 -0.97 -15.76
N PHE A 8 -5.84 -1.33 -15.33
CA PHE A 8 -6.23 -1.31 -13.92
C PHE A 8 -5.29 -2.14 -13.05
N SER A 9 -4.96 -1.64 -11.85
CA SER A 9 -4.17 -2.37 -10.85
C SER A 9 -5.03 -3.40 -10.14
N ASN A 10 -4.75 -4.67 -10.40
CA ASN A 10 -5.18 -5.77 -9.57
C ASN A 10 -3.98 -6.15 -8.71
N GLY A 11 -3.96 -5.72 -7.45
CA GLY A 11 -2.75 -5.73 -6.65
C GLY A 11 -2.81 -6.61 -5.42
N ALA A 12 -1.63 -7.00 -4.94
CA ALA A 12 -1.43 -7.58 -3.63
C ALA A 12 -0.23 -6.90 -2.93
N ASP A 13 -0.37 -6.56 -1.65
CA ASP A 13 0.78 -6.31 -0.78
C ASP A 13 1.32 -7.64 -0.29
N VAL A 14 2.64 -7.83 -0.38
CA VAL A 14 3.30 -9.09 0.01
C VAL A 14 4.53 -8.84 0.88
N GLY A 15 4.53 -7.77 1.68
CA GLY A 15 5.66 -7.43 2.55
C GLY A 15 6.05 -8.53 3.54
N TRP A 16 5.13 -9.44 3.93
CA TRP A 16 5.48 -10.59 4.76
C TRP A 16 6.12 -11.75 4.00
N LEU A 17 6.03 -11.80 2.68
CA LEU A 17 6.48 -12.95 1.89
C LEU A 17 7.96 -13.33 2.15
N PRO A 18 8.93 -12.39 2.22
CA PRO A 18 10.31 -12.73 2.60
C PRO A 18 10.41 -13.45 3.95
N GLN A 19 9.68 -12.95 4.95
CA GLN A 19 9.70 -13.50 6.30
C GLN A 19 9.03 -14.87 6.38
N MET A 20 7.92 -15.05 5.66
CA MET A 20 7.24 -16.35 5.53
C MET A 20 8.19 -17.40 4.93
N GLU A 21 8.90 -17.05 3.87
CA GLU A 21 9.86 -17.96 3.23
C GLU A 21 11.09 -18.22 4.12
N ALA A 22 11.60 -17.21 4.81
CA ALA A 22 12.73 -17.34 5.75
C ALA A 22 12.40 -18.26 6.94
N THR A 23 11.13 -18.32 7.35
CA THR A 23 10.64 -19.21 8.41
C THR A 23 10.16 -20.57 7.90
N GLY A 24 10.33 -20.86 6.61
CA GLY A 24 10.05 -22.16 5.99
C GLY A 24 8.59 -22.39 5.59
N TYR A 25 7.75 -21.35 5.60
CA TYR A 25 6.38 -21.45 5.10
C TYR A 25 6.37 -21.78 3.60
N LYS A 26 5.44 -22.64 3.18
CA LYS A 26 5.33 -23.12 1.80
C LYS A 26 3.94 -22.81 1.25
N PHE A 27 3.90 -22.49 -0.03
CA PHE A 27 2.69 -22.19 -0.76
C PHE A 27 2.41 -23.28 -1.79
N TYR A 28 1.14 -23.60 -2.01
CA TYR A 28 0.72 -24.70 -2.87
C TYR A 28 -0.33 -24.27 -3.89
N ASP A 29 -0.32 -24.92 -5.05
CA ASP A 29 -1.35 -24.77 -6.07
C ASP A 29 -2.55 -25.71 -5.79
N ALA A 30 -3.59 -25.60 -6.62
CA ALA A 30 -4.81 -26.40 -6.48
C ALA A 30 -4.56 -27.92 -6.56
N ASP A 31 -3.53 -28.35 -7.31
CA ASP A 31 -3.12 -29.75 -7.44
C ASP A 31 -2.24 -30.25 -6.28
N GLY A 32 -1.93 -29.38 -5.30
CA GLY A 32 -1.09 -29.70 -4.15
C GLY A 32 0.42 -29.58 -4.41
N SER A 33 0.84 -29.18 -5.61
CA SER A 33 2.26 -28.92 -5.89
C SER A 33 2.73 -27.63 -5.22
N GLN A 34 3.95 -27.64 -4.68
CA GLN A 34 4.56 -26.42 -4.13
C GLN A 34 4.82 -25.42 -5.26
N LYS A 35 4.42 -24.16 -5.06
CA LYS A 35 4.53 -23.10 -6.07
C LYS A 35 4.94 -21.78 -5.43
N ASP A 36 5.62 -20.95 -6.22
CA ASP A 36 6.00 -19.59 -5.84
C ASP A 36 4.74 -18.73 -5.58
N CYS A 37 4.68 -18.04 -4.42
CA CYS A 37 3.53 -17.24 -4.01
C CYS A 37 3.15 -16.16 -5.04
N LEU A 38 4.14 -15.44 -5.59
CA LEU A 38 3.89 -14.42 -6.61
C LEU A 38 3.31 -15.04 -7.88
N GLN A 39 3.70 -16.27 -8.24
CA GLN A 39 3.07 -16.99 -9.35
C GLN A 39 1.60 -17.33 -9.04
N LEU A 40 1.31 -17.84 -7.84
CA LEU A 40 -0.05 -18.16 -7.41
C LEU A 40 -0.98 -16.93 -7.42
N LEU A 41 -0.47 -15.77 -7.01
CA LEU A 41 -1.14 -14.48 -7.12
C LEU A 41 -1.35 -14.06 -8.58
N LYS A 42 -0.31 -14.20 -9.42
CA LYS A 42 -0.41 -13.91 -10.86
C LYS A 42 -1.50 -14.70 -11.56
N ASP A 43 -1.57 -16.00 -11.24
CA ASP A 43 -2.57 -16.92 -11.80
C ASP A 43 -4.00 -16.55 -11.38
N ARG A 44 -4.14 -15.64 -10.40
CA ARG A 44 -5.40 -15.04 -9.93
C ARG A 44 -5.66 -13.64 -10.46
N GLY A 45 -4.92 -13.21 -11.46
CA GLY A 45 -5.11 -11.90 -12.11
C GLY A 45 -4.38 -10.75 -11.42
N ILE A 46 -3.62 -11.02 -10.34
CA ILE A 46 -2.75 -10.00 -9.72
C ILE A 46 -1.65 -9.61 -10.71
N ASN A 47 -1.58 -8.32 -11.00
CA ASN A 47 -0.64 -7.72 -11.93
C ASN A 47 0.27 -6.68 -11.28
N THR A 48 0.03 -6.32 -10.02
CA THR A 48 0.77 -5.31 -9.28
C THR A 48 1.13 -5.80 -7.89
N ILE A 49 2.35 -5.50 -7.43
CA ILE A 49 2.81 -5.83 -6.10
C ILE A 49 3.14 -4.55 -5.36
N ARG A 50 2.57 -4.41 -4.15
CA ARG A 50 2.92 -3.38 -3.18
C ARG A 50 3.91 -3.96 -2.18
N LEU A 51 4.93 -3.18 -1.85
CA LEU A 51 5.96 -3.57 -0.90
C LEU A 51 6.21 -2.40 0.04
N ARG A 52 5.92 -2.60 1.33
CA ARG A 52 6.38 -1.69 2.36
C ARG A 52 7.91 -1.73 2.50
N VAL A 53 8.46 -0.62 2.97
CA VAL A 53 9.87 -0.48 3.35
C VAL A 53 9.97 0.24 4.69
N TRP A 54 10.73 -0.37 5.60
CA TRP A 54 11.08 0.18 6.90
C TRP A 54 12.52 0.70 6.89
N VAL A 55 12.84 1.58 7.83
CA VAL A 55 14.15 2.27 7.85
C VAL A 55 15.22 1.34 8.41
N ASN A 56 15.09 0.91 9.67
CA ASN A 56 15.98 -0.02 10.34
C ASN A 56 15.16 -1.13 11.03
N PRO A 57 14.55 -2.04 10.26
CA PRO A 57 13.76 -3.12 10.84
C PRO A 57 14.61 -4.06 11.69
N ASN A 58 14.00 -4.65 12.72
CA ASN A 58 14.61 -5.74 13.48
C ASN A 58 14.29 -7.11 12.84
N ASP A 59 14.69 -8.17 13.53
CA ASP A 59 14.50 -9.58 13.19
C ASP A 59 13.29 -10.21 13.90
N ASP A 60 12.37 -9.41 14.44
CA ASP A 60 11.15 -9.92 15.09
C ASP A 60 10.30 -10.72 14.10
N LYS A 61 9.79 -11.88 14.56
CA LYS A 61 9.08 -12.86 13.73
C LYS A 61 7.73 -12.39 13.15
N ALA A 62 7.16 -11.29 13.63
CA ALA A 62 5.88 -10.75 13.17
C ALA A 62 5.96 -9.26 12.77
N SER A 63 6.97 -8.54 13.26
CA SER A 63 7.17 -7.11 13.13
C SER A 63 8.62 -6.71 12.84
N GLY A 64 9.36 -7.63 12.21
CA GLY A 64 10.67 -7.43 11.59
C GLY A 64 10.64 -7.58 10.06
N HIS A 65 11.83 -7.55 9.42
CA HIS A 65 12.01 -7.55 7.95
C HIS A 65 11.56 -6.26 7.24
N CYS A 66 11.37 -6.30 5.92
CA CYS A 66 11.05 -5.14 5.07
C CYS A 66 12.19 -4.10 4.99
N SER A 67 13.44 -4.55 5.11
CA SER A 67 14.60 -3.69 4.90
C SER A 67 14.69 -3.21 3.45
N PRO A 68 15.36 -2.08 3.16
CA PRO A 68 15.61 -1.62 1.80
C PRO A 68 16.13 -2.71 0.85
N GLN A 69 17.04 -3.56 1.34
CA GLN A 69 17.66 -4.63 0.57
C GLN A 69 16.64 -5.74 0.24
N GLU A 70 15.87 -6.19 1.23
CA GLU A 70 14.82 -7.20 1.02
C GLU A 70 13.73 -6.70 0.07
N THR A 71 13.29 -5.44 0.25
CA THR A 71 12.31 -4.81 -0.63
C THR A 71 12.81 -4.76 -2.08
N VAL A 72 14.09 -4.45 -2.31
CA VAL A 72 14.68 -4.50 -3.67
C VAL A 72 14.68 -5.90 -4.25
N VAL A 73 15.05 -6.92 -3.47
CA VAL A 73 15.04 -8.33 -3.92
C VAL A 73 13.62 -8.75 -4.34
N MET A 74 12.62 -8.42 -3.53
CA MET A 74 11.22 -8.72 -3.84
C MET A 74 10.70 -7.98 -5.06
N ALA A 75 11.04 -6.70 -5.19
CA ALA A 75 10.66 -5.90 -6.35
C ALA A 75 11.24 -6.49 -7.66
N VAL A 76 12.50 -6.92 -7.64
CA VAL A 76 13.14 -7.61 -8.78
C VAL A 76 12.42 -8.92 -9.10
N ARG A 77 12.09 -9.73 -8.08
CA ARG A 77 11.38 -11.01 -8.25
C ARG A 77 10.00 -10.81 -8.88
N ALA A 78 9.23 -9.83 -8.42
CA ALA A 78 7.93 -9.48 -8.97
C ALA A 78 8.04 -8.92 -10.39
N GLN A 79 9.00 -8.03 -10.66
CA GLN A 79 9.21 -7.46 -11.99
C GLN A 79 9.62 -8.53 -13.02
N LYS A 80 10.44 -9.52 -12.64
CA LYS A 80 10.78 -10.68 -13.51
C LYS A 80 9.55 -11.50 -13.91
N LYS A 81 8.48 -11.46 -13.12
CA LYS A 81 7.17 -12.06 -13.44
C LYS A 81 6.27 -11.12 -14.24
N GLY A 82 6.74 -9.94 -14.61
CA GLY A 82 6.01 -8.94 -15.39
C GLY A 82 4.99 -8.13 -14.58
N MET A 83 5.08 -8.16 -13.24
CA MET A 83 4.22 -7.37 -12.37
C MET A 83 4.74 -5.95 -12.23
N ARG A 84 3.82 -5.01 -11.99
CA ARG A 84 4.10 -3.61 -11.70
C ARG A 84 4.39 -3.44 -10.22
N ILE A 85 5.16 -2.42 -9.84
CA ILE A 85 5.68 -2.27 -8.47
C ILE A 85 5.17 -0.97 -7.87
N MET A 86 4.68 -1.05 -6.63
CA MET A 86 4.45 0.07 -5.72
C MET A 86 5.37 -0.09 -4.51
N ILE A 87 6.05 0.98 -4.11
CA ILE A 87 6.83 1.02 -2.88
C ILE A 87 6.11 1.88 -1.86
N ASP A 88 5.96 1.38 -0.64
CA ASP A 88 5.31 2.08 0.44
C ASP A 88 6.30 2.40 1.57
N PHE A 89 6.62 3.68 1.73
CA PHE A 89 7.54 4.14 2.77
C PHE A 89 6.77 4.42 4.05
N HIS A 90 7.02 3.60 5.07
CA HIS A 90 6.43 3.82 6.39
C HIS A 90 7.12 4.94 7.17
N TYR A 91 8.38 5.25 6.85
CA TYR A 91 9.24 6.15 7.64
C TYR A 91 9.26 5.79 9.14
N SER A 92 9.38 4.49 9.42
CA SER A 92 9.42 3.88 10.75
C SER A 92 10.30 2.63 10.67
N ASP A 93 10.76 2.14 11.83
CA ASP A 93 11.47 0.85 11.94
C ASP A 93 10.52 -0.34 12.01
N SER A 94 9.21 -0.07 12.15
CA SER A 94 8.16 -1.09 12.19
C SER A 94 6.87 -0.53 11.59
N TRP A 95 5.74 -1.18 11.89
CA TRP A 95 4.42 -0.75 11.45
C TRP A 95 4.17 0.75 11.69
N ALA A 96 3.69 1.41 10.65
CA ALA A 96 3.16 2.77 10.69
C ALA A 96 1.68 2.66 10.33
N ASP A 97 0.81 3.12 11.21
CA ASP A 97 -0.64 3.01 11.13
C ASP A 97 -1.29 4.25 11.80
N PRO A 98 -2.61 4.45 11.73
CA PRO A 98 -3.28 5.62 12.30
C PRO A 98 -3.03 5.82 13.81
N GLY A 99 -2.69 4.77 14.54
CA GLY A 99 -2.36 4.82 15.96
C GLY A 99 -0.87 4.86 16.27
N LYS A 100 0.01 4.68 15.27
CA LYS A 100 1.47 4.58 15.44
C LYS A 100 2.20 5.19 14.25
N GLN A 101 2.86 6.32 14.46
CA GLN A 101 3.74 6.94 13.44
C GLN A 101 5.11 7.26 14.06
N ASN A 102 5.71 6.25 14.70
CA ASN A 102 6.96 6.40 15.44
C ASN A 102 8.11 6.70 14.49
N LYS A 103 8.96 7.67 14.87
CA LYS A 103 10.24 7.87 14.18
C LYS A 103 11.12 6.63 14.30
N PRO A 104 11.92 6.32 13.27
CA PRO A 104 13.05 5.40 13.39
C PRO A 104 13.93 5.78 14.58
N ALA A 105 14.49 4.79 15.27
CA ALA A 105 15.34 5.01 16.43
C ALA A 105 16.55 5.90 16.10
N ALA A 106 17.09 5.74 14.88
CA ALA A 106 18.20 6.56 14.37
C ALA A 106 17.83 8.05 14.24
N TRP A 107 16.55 8.39 14.04
CA TRP A 107 16.07 9.76 13.82
C TRP A 107 15.44 10.37 15.08
N ALA A 108 15.38 9.63 16.18
CA ALA A 108 14.64 10.03 17.38
C ALA A 108 15.10 11.37 17.99
N LYS A 109 16.37 11.75 17.79
CA LYS A 109 16.96 12.99 18.30
C LYS A 109 17.25 14.04 17.21
N HIS A 110 16.88 13.75 15.97
CA HIS A 110 17.10 14.67 14.86
C HIS A 110 16.16 15.87 14.98
N SER A 111 16.70 17.05 14.72
CA SER A 111 15.93 18.28 14.55
C SER A 111 15.04 18.21 13.31
N PHE A 112 14.03 19.07 13.23
CA PHE A 112 13.13 19.09 12.07
C PHE A 112 13.86 19.24 10.71
N PRO A 113 14.88 20.13 10.54
CA PRO A 113 15.66 20.17 9.30
C PRO A 113 16.43 18.88 8.99
N GLU A 114 16.90 18.16 10.02
CA GLU A 114 17.52 16.85 9.85
C GLU A 114 16.48 15.82 9.40
N LEU A 115 15.27 15.82 9.97
CA LEU A 115 14.16 14.93 9.54
C LEU A 115 13.76 15.16 8.08
N LEU A 116 13.76 16.41 7.60
CA LEU A 116 13.53 16.71 6.18
C LEU A 116 14.60 16.06 5.29
N THR A 117 15.85 16.06 5.76
CA THR A 117 16.98 15.43 5.07
C THR A 117 16.85 13.91 5.12
N ASP A 118 16.47 13.34 6.26
CA ASP A 118 16.29 11.91 6.45
C ASP A 118 15.22 11.34 5.52
N VAL A 119 14.05 11.99 5.45
CA VAL A 119 12.95 11.59 4.54
C VAL A 119 13.46 11.59 3.10
N TYR A 120 14.07 12.70 2.66
CA TYR A 120 14.59 12.79 1.29
C TYR A 120 15.60 11.67 0.99
N GLN A 121 16.58 11.51 1.87
CA GLN A 121 17.71 10.60 1.65
C GLN A 121 17.26 9.14 1.68
N HIS A 122 16.42 8.75 2.65
CA HIS A 122 15.89 7.40 2.73
C HIS A 122 15.07 7.05 1.48
N THR A 123 14.14 7.92 1.05
CA THR A 123 13.36 7.70 -0.17
C THR A 123 14.26 7.61 -1.39
N TYR A 124 15.20 8.55 -1.56
CA TYR A 124 16.09 8.59 -2.70
C TYR A 124 16.98 7.34 -2.79
N ASP A 125 17.58 6.91 -1.66
CA ASP A 125 18.50 5.78 -1.65
C ASP A 125 17.81 4.45 -1.94
N VAL A 126 16.63 4.19 -1.36
CA VAL A 126 15.84 2.98 -1.65
C VAL A 126 15.47 2.95 -3.13
N LEU A 127 14.94 4.05 -3.67
CA LEU A 127 14.56 4.14 -5.08
C LEU A 127 15.77 4.07 -6.03
N LYS A 128 16.93 4.59 -5.62
CA LYS A 128 18.20 4.45 -6.35
C LYS A 128 18.67 3.01 -6.37
N MET A 129 18.53 2.27 -5.26
CA MET A 129 18.83 0.84 -5.21
C MET A 129 17.93 0.05 -6.18
N LEU A 130 16.62 0.31 -6.19
CA LEU A 130 15.69 -0.27 -7.16
C LEU A 130 16.10 0.02 -8.59
N LYS A 131 16.37 1.29 -8.92
CA LYS A 131 16.79 1.71 -10.26
C LYS A 131 18.09 1.02 -10.70
N LYS A 132 19.07 0.91 -9.80
CA LYS A 132 20.32 0.17 -10.04
C LYS A 132 20.07 -1.31 -10.30
N ALA A 133 19.06 -1.91 -9.67
CA ALA A 133 18.64 -3.28 -9.87
C ALA A 133 17.75 -3.48 -11.12
N GLY A 134 17.49 -2.44 -11.91
CA GLY A 134 16.67 -2.51 -13.12
C GLY A 134 15.16 -2.37 -12.86
N VAL A 135 14.75 -2.01 -11.64
CA VAL A 135 13.36 -1.79 -11.26
C VAL A 135 13.06 -0.31 -11.19
N THR A 136 11.99 0.13 -11.85
CA THR A 136 11.41 1.45 -11.64
C THR A 136 9.97 1.24 -11.20
N PRO A 137 9.60 1.63 -9.96
CA PRO A 137 8.22 1.50 -9.51
C PRO A 137 7.29 2.40 -10.31
N GLU A 138 6.02 2.03 -10.41
CA GLU A 138 5.00 2.87 -11.01
C GLU A 138 4.41 3.84 -9.98
N TRP A 139 4.39 3.43 -8.71
CA TRP A 139 3.95 4.26 -7.58
C TRP A 139 4.91 4.22 -6.39
N VAL A 140 4.93 5.33 -5.66
CA VAL A 140 5.56 5.46 -4.34
C VAL A 140 4.58 6.09 -3.38
N GLN A 141 4.34 5.48 -2.22
CA GLN A 141 3.66 6.13 -1.10
C GLN A 141 4.67 6.87 -0.23
N VAL A 142 4.35 8.11 0.13
CA VAL A 142 5.11 8.90 1.10
C VAL A 142 4.30 8.89 2.40
N GLY A 143 4.59 7.89 3.25
CA GLY A 143 3.83 7.58 4.46
C GLY A 143 2.80 6.47 4.22
N ASN A 144 2.52 5.67 5.26
CA ASN A 144 1.46 4.67 5.28
C ASN A 144 0.38 5.09 6.27
N GLU A 145 -0.88 5.14 5.82
CA GLU A 145 -2.05 5.53 6.61
C GLU A 145 -1.79 6.69 7.57
N ILE A 146 -1.70 7.91 7.02
CA ILE A 146 -1.25 9.10 7.77
C ILE A 146 -2.37 10.09 8.16
N PRO A 147 -3.57 9.68 8.64
CA PRO A 147 -4.63 10.63 8.97
C PRO A 147 -4.25 11.59 10.10
N GLY A 148 -3.33 11.18 10.98
CA GLY A 148 -2.71 12.01 12.02
C GLY A 148 -1.31 12.49 11.65
N GLY A 149 -0.86 12.29 10.41
CA GLY A 149 0.47 12.65 9.92
C GLY A 149 1.48 11.50 10.01
N MET A 150 2.78 11.82 9.98
CA MET A 150 3.88 10.84 10.05
C MET A 150 5.04 11.37 10.89
N LEU A 151 5.97 10.52 11.33
CA LEU A 151 7.16 10.93 12.10
C LEU A 151 6.81 11.81 13.32
N TRP A 152 5.97 11.29 14.21
CA TRP A 152 5.48 12.06 15.35
C TRP A 152 6.58 12.45 16.36
N PRO A 153 6.45 13.62 17.02
CA PRO A 153 5.35 14.59 16.90
C PRO A 153 5.50 15.63 15.77
N GLU A 154 6.67 15.77 15.13
CA GLU A 154 6.97 16.88 14.22
C GLU A 154 6.07 16.89 12.98
N GLY A 155 5.83 15.72 12.38
CA GLY A 155 4.92 15.59 11.24
C GLY A 155 3.47 15.27 11.63
N SER A 156 3.04 15.59 12.86
CA SER A 156 1.61 15.50 13.23
C SER A 156 0.75 16.44 12.39
N THR A 157 -0.50 16.08 12.13
CA THR A 157 -1.47 16.99 11.50
C THR A 157 -1.82 18.22 12.35
N ASP A 158 -1.53 18.19 13.67
CA ASP A 158 -1.57 19.39 14.52
C ASP A 158 -0.56 20.46 14.06
N ASN A 159 0.48 20.03 13.34
CA ASN A 159 1.48 20.87 12.68
C ASN A 159 1.53 20.57 11.17
N PHE A 160 0.39 20.78 10.49
CA PHE A 160 0.25 20.43 9.07
C PHE A 160 1.32 21.06 8.17
N SER A 161 1.85 22.24 8.52
CA SER A 161 2.94 22.89 7.77
C SER A 161 4.24 22.09 7.81
N GLN A 162 4.58 21.47 8.95
CA GLN A 162 5.74 20.57 9.03
C GLN A 162 5.48 19.24 8.32
N LEU A 163 4.28 18.67 8.47
CA LEU A 163 3.87 17.49 7.71
C LEU A 163 3.99 17.73 6.21
N ALA A 164 3.50 18.86 5.70
CA ALA A 164 3.57 19.22 4.29
C ALA A 164 5.02 19.27 3.77
N GLN A 165 5.95 19.83 4.55
CA GLN A 165 7.37 19.86 4.18
C GLN A 165 7.99 18.46 4.14
N LEU A 166 7.63 17.57 5.06
CA LEU A 166 8.10 16.18 5.05
C LEU A 166 7.54 15.42 3.84
N LEU A 167 6.25 15.58 3.53
CA LEU A 167 5.62 14.98 2.34
C LEU A 167 6.29 15.46 1.04
N ASP A 168 6.58 16.76 0.95
CA ASP A 168 7.28 17.35 -0.20
C ASP A 168 8.69 16.78 -0.36
N LYS A 169 9.39 16.43 0.72
CA LYS A 169 10.71 15.81 0.64
C LYS A 169 10.66 14.40 0.05
N GLY A 170 9.67 13.59 0.44
CA GLY A 170 9.42 12.29 -0.17
C GLY A 170 9.04 12.41 -1.65
N TYR A 171 8.21 13.40 -1.99
CA TYR A 171 7.86 13.70 -3.39
C TYR A 171 9.10 14.09 -4.21
N GLU A 172 9.90 15.04 -3.73
CA GLU A 172 11.11 15.53 -4.39
C GLU A 172 12.13 14.42 -4.63
N ALA A 173 12.38 13.59 -3.61
CA ALA A 173 13.26 12.42 -3.72
C ALA A 173 12.77 11.43 -4.78
N THR A 174 11.46 11.18 -4.82
CA THR A 174 10.84 10.30 -5.82
C THR A 174 11.03 10.85 -7.23
N LYS A 175 10.70 12.13 -7.46
CA LYS A 175 10.81 12.76 -8.78
C LYS A 175 12.26 12.91 -9.26
N ALA A 176 13.23 13.01 -8.35
CA ALA A 176 14.65 13.02 -8.69
C ALA A 176 15.13 11.67 -9.27
N ILE A 177 14.44 10.56 -8.96
CA ILE A 177 14.77 9.24 -9.51
C ILE A 177 14.14 9.04 -10.89
N ASP A 178 12.84 9.29 -11.01
CA ASP A 178 12.12 9.34 -12.28
C ASP A 178 10.84 10.20 -12.11
N PRO A 179 10.69 11.30 -12.87
CA PRO A 179 9.53 12.17 -12.76
C PRO A 179 8.18 11.49 -13.09
N LYS A 180 8.21 10.32 -13.75
CA LYS A 180 7.01 9.55 -14.11
C LYS A 180 6.46 8.69 -12.98
N ILE A 181 7.22 8.45 -11.91
CA ILE A 181 6.72 7.70 -10.75
C ILE A 181 5.60 8.52 -10.10
N LYS A 182 4.43 7.92 -9.91
CA LYS A 182 3.30 8.60 -9.26
C LYS A 182 3.45 8.54 -7.74
N VAL A 183 3.40 9.70 -7.10
CA VAL A 183 3.48 9.81 -5.64
C VAL A 183 2.07 9.76 -5.05
N ILE A 184 1.87 8.83 -4.12
CA ILE A 184 0.62 8.60 -3.41
C ILE A 184 0.73 9.19 -2.00
N VAL A 185 -0.31 9.90 -1.58
CA VAL A 185 -0.58 10.20 -0.16
C VAL A 185 -1.78 9.36 0.28
N HIS A 186 -1.63 8.61 1.37
CA HIS A 186 -2.52 7.50 1.73
C HIS A 186 -3.12 7.67 3.13
N LEU A 187 -4.44 7.56 3.23
CA LEU A 187 -5.19 7.57 4.49
C LEU A 187 -6.04 6.30 4.66
N ASP A 188 -6.37 5.99 5.90
CA ASP A 188 -7.28 4.89 6.29
C ASP A 188 -8.76 5.32 6.26
N GLU A 189 -9.67 4.34 6.41
CA GLU A 189 -11.13 4.53 6.42
C GLU A 189 -11.66 5.24 5.16
N GLY A 190 -11.41 4.68 3.99
CA GLY A 190 -11.80 5.22 2.69
C GLY A 190 -13.30 5.48 2.50
N ASN A 191 -14.16 4.97 3.37
CA ASN A 191 -15.58 5.27 3.43
C ASN A 191 -15.92 6.57 4.20
N LYS A 192 -14.94 7.26 4.80
CA LYS A 192 -15.14 8.49 5.60
C LYS A 192 -14.78 9.75 4.80
N SER A 193 -15.71 10.23 3.98
CA SER A 193 -15.48 11.39 3.10
C SER A 193 -15.02 12.65 3.84
N GLU A 194 -15.56 12.95 5.02
CA GLU A 194 -15.21 14.16 5.78
C GLU A 194 -13.75 14.17 6.24
N LYS A 195 -13.24 13.01 6.66
CA LYS A 195 -11.84 12.81 7.07
C LYS A 195 -10.89 13.11 5.91
N PHE A 196 -11.21 12.57 4.75
CA PHE A 196 -10.44 12.78 3.53
C PHE A 196 -10.50 14.24 3.05
N ARG A 197 -11.68 14.85 3.04
CA ARG A 197 -11.84 16.27 2.72
C ARG A 197 -10.97 17.14 3.61
N TRP A 198 -11.10 16.99 4.93
CA TRP A 198 -10.33 17.79 5.88
C TRP A 198 -8.82 17.69 5.64
N PHE A 199 -8.29 16.47 5.49
CA PHE A 199 -6.85 16.27 5.28
C PHE A 199 -6.39 16.88 3.96
N PHE A 200 -7.08 16.63 2.85
CA PHE A 200 -6.65 17.10 1.53
C PHE A 200 -6.95 18.58 1.27
N ASP A 201 -7.93 19.18 1.95
CA ASP A 201 -8.13 20.62 1.99
C ASP A 201 -6.91 21.27 2.69
N LYS A 202 -6.48 20.75 3.85
CA LYS A 202 -5.26 21.19 4.53
C LYS A 202 -4.00 20.97 3.70
N ALA A 203 -3.90 19.86 2.99
CA ALA A 203 -2.81 19.59 2.06
C ALA A 203 -2.78 20.61 0.91
N THR A 204 -3.95 20.99 0.39
CA THR A 204 -4.09 22.00 -0.66
C THR A 204 -3.68 23.39 -0.15
N GLU A 205 -4.14 23.79 1.04
CA GLU A 205 -3.75 25.04 1.71
C GLU A 205 -2.22 25.15 1.89
N ASN A 206 -1.58 24.03 2.24
CA ASN A 206 -0.13 23.93 2.44
C ASN A 206 0.66 23.58 1.15
N LYS A 207 -0.03 23.47 0.00
CA LYS A 207 0.57 23.19 -1.32
C LYS A 207 1.37 21.88 -1.40
N VAL A 208 0.95 20.87 -0.65
CA VAL A 208 1.58 19.54 -0.67
C VAL A 208 1.57 18.96 -2.08
N LYS A 209 2.70 18.42 -2.51
CA LYS A 209 2.86 17.80 -3.83
C LYS A 209 2.57 16.30 -3.75
N TYR A 210 1.63 15.85 -4.58
CA TYR A 210 1.26 14.45 -4.76
C TYR A 210 0.49 14.27 -6.07
N ASP A 211 0.46 13.04 -6.58
CA ASP A 211 -0.19 12.71 -7.86
C ASP A 211 -1.48 11.90 -7.66
N VAL A 212 -1.53 11.07 -6.62
CA VAL A 212 -2.63 10.11 -6.35
C VAL A 212 -3.07 10.18 -4.89
N ILE A 213 -4.38 10.03 -4.66
CA ILE A 213 -4.95 9.83 -3.32
C ILE A 213 -5.14 8.33 -3.08
N GLY A 214 -4.48 7.80 -2.06
CA GLY A 214 -4.57 6.41 -1.61
C GLY A 214 -5.58 6.24 -0.48
N LEU A 215 -6.35 5.16 -0.52
CA LEU A 215 -7.35 4.82 0.49
C LEU A 215 -7.14 3.39 0.98
N SER A 216 -7.24 3.16 2.30
CA SER A 216 -7.54 1.83 2.84
C SER A 216 -9.05 1.64 2.96
N TYR A 217 -9.54 0.43 2.71
CA TYR A 217 -10.94 0.07 2.91
C TYR A 217 -11.07 -1.28 3.60
N TYR A 218 -11.48 -1.25 4.87
CA TYR A 218 -11.65 -2.45 5.70
C TYR A 218 -12.93 -2.36 6.54
N PRO A 219 -14.09 -2.80 6.00
CA PRO A 219 -15.35 -2.84 6.75
C PRO A 219 -15.26 -3.60 8.09
N TYR A 220 -14.41 -4.63 8.14
CA TYR A 220 -14.19 -5.45 9.33
C TYR A 220 -13.74 -4.63 10.55
N TRP A 221 -12.80 -3.70 10.40
CA TRP A 221 -12.24 -2.93 11.54
C TRP A 221 -13.25 -1.96 12.15
N ILE A 222 -14.18 -1.46 11.33
CA ILE A 222 -15.29 -0.61 11.78
C ILE A 222 -16.54 -1.41 12.14
N LYS A 223 -16.42 -2.75 12.22
CA LYS A 223 -17.45 -3.70 12.68
C LYS A 223 -18.75 -3.61 11.88
N THR A 224 -18.62 -3.47 10.56
CA THR A 224 -19.77 -3.44 9.64
C THR A 224 -19.53 -4.34 8.42
N ASP A 225 -20.60 -4.67 7.70
CA ASP A 225 -20.49 -5.36 6.43
C ASP A 225 -20.22 -4.35 5.29
N TYR A 226 -19.51 -4.79 4.25
CA TYR A 226 -19.17 -3.95 3.11
C TYR A 226 -20.41 -3.35 2.42
N GLN A 227 -21.53 -4.09 2.39
CA GLN A 227 -22.77 -3.64 1.75
C GLN A 227 -23.29 -2.32 2.36
N SER A 228 -23.01 -2.09 3.64
CA SER A 228 -23.43 -0.86 4.33
C SER A 228 -22.56 0.35 4.00
N THR A 229 -21.33 0.15 3.49
CA THR A 229 -20.32 1.22 3.36
C THR A 229 -19.71 1.36 1.97
N ILE A 230 -20.01 0.44 1.05
CA ILE A 230 -19.43 0.46 -0.29
C ILE A 230 -19.83 1.69 -1.10
N LEU A 231 -21.07 2.17 -0.92
CA LEU A 231 -21.53 3.42 -1.55
C LEU A 231 -20.80 4.63 -0.99
N ASP A 232 -20.47 4.64 0.31
CA ASP A 232 -19.70 5.72 0.92
C ASP A 232 -18.27 5.76 0.37
N LEU A 233 -17.63 4.59 0.20
CA LEU A 233 -16.34 4.48 -0.48
C LEU A 233 -16.42 5.00 -1.91
N GLU A 234 -17.41 4.55 -2.69
CA GLU A 234 -17.58 4.98 -4.09
C GLU A 234 -17.77 6.50 -4.19
N ASN A 235 -18.59 7.07 -3.31
CA ASN A 235 -18.82 8.51 -3.25
C ASN A 235 -17.55 9.28 -2.86
N ASN A 236 -16.79 8.79 -1.87
CA ASN A 236 -15.54 9.41 -1.46
C ASN A 236 -14.50 9.38 -2.60
N LEU A 237 -14.33 8.24 -3.28
CA LEU A 237 -13.43 8.12 -4.43
C LEU A 237 -13.75 9.14 -5.53
N LYS A 238 -15.03 9.32 -5.87
CA LYS A 238 -15.47 10.31 -6.87
C LYS A 238 -15.26 11.75 -6.38
N ASP A 239 -15.55 12.03 -5.12
CA ASP A 239 -15.32 13.35 -4.52
C ASP A 239 -13.83 13.70 -4.53
N MET A 240 -12.95 12.81 -4.06
CA MET A 240 -11.50 13.01 -4.07
C MET A 240 -10.96 13.27 -5.48
N ALA A 241 -11.40 12.48 -6.46
CA ALA A 241 -10.97 12.60 -7.84
C ALA A 241 -11.41 13.90 -8.52
N SER A 242 -12.63 14.36 -8.22
CA SER A 242 -13.22 15.58 -8.81
C SER A 242 -12.76 16.84 -8.10
N ARG A 243 -12.78 16.86 -6.77
CA ARG A 243 -12.42 18.02 -5.92
C ARG A 243 -10.98 18.44 -6.09
N TYR A 244 -10.05 17.48 -6.01
CA TYR A 244 -8.60 17.76 -6.06
C TYR A 244 -7.98 17.57 -7.44
N ASN A 245 -8.79 17.11 -8.42
CA ASN A 245 -8.34 16.73 -9.74
C ASN A 245 -7.17 15.73 -9.71
N LYS A 246 -7.32 14.68 -8.91
CA LYS A 246 -6.31 13.63 -8.70
C LYS A 246 -6.83 12.28 -9.15
N GLU A 247 -5.91 11.38 -9.45
CA GLU A 247 -6.22 9.96 -9.54
C GLU A 247 -6.40 9.39 -8.12
N VAL A 248 -7.14 8.30 -8.01
CA VAL A 248 -7.45 7.64 -6.74
C VAL A 248 -7.20 6.16 -6.82
N MET A 249 -6.83 5.54 -5.69
CA MET A 249 -6.51 4.13 -5.62
C MET A 249 -6.86 3.56 -4.25
N VAL A 250 -7.48 2.38 -4.21
CA VAL A 250 -7.60 1.62 -2.95
C VAL A 250 -6.30 0.83 -2.81
N VAL A 251 -5.40 1.32 -1.98
CA VAL A 251 -4.05 0.75 -1.81
C VAL A 251 -4.00 -0.32 -0.73
N GLU A 252 -5.08 -0.47 0.02
CA GLU A 252 -5.27 -1.53 1.01
C GLU A 252 -6.75 -1.93 1.11
N VAL A 253 -7.02 -3.23 0.99
CA VAL A 253 -8.33 -3.84 1.26
C VAL A 253 -8.12 -5.26 1.78
N GLY A 254 -9.03 -5.74 2.62
CA GLY A 254 -9.01 -7.09 3.18
C GLY A 254 -10.34 -7.45 3.80
N GLY A 255 -10.68 -8.74 3.77
CA GLY A 255 -11.94 -9.27 4.30
C GLY A 255 -11.68 -10.50 5.17
N ASP A 256 -12.65 -10.89 6.00
CA ASP A 256 -12.47 -12.02 6.91
C ASP A 256 -12.14 -13.31 6.14
N TYR A 257 -10.99 -13.92 6.47
CA TYR A 257 -10.50 -15.13 5.80
C TYR A 257 -11.48 -16.31 5.87
N THR A 258 -12.36 -16.35 6.88
CA THR A 258 -13.40 -17.38 7.04
C THR A 258 -14.62 -17.13 6.16
N ALA A 259 -14.87 -15.88 5.75
CA ALA A 259 -16.03 -15.45 4.97
C ALA A 259 -15.67 -15.33 3.48
N VAL A 260 -15.20 -16.43 2.87
CA VAL A 260 -14.62 -16.45 1.51
C VAL A 260 -15.53 -15.79 0.46
N GLN A 261 -16.82 -16.15 0.44
CA GLN A 261 -17.77 -15.60 -0.53
C GLN A 261 -18.02 -14.10 -0.31
N ASN A 262 -18.22 -13.67 0.94
CA ASN A 262 -18.41 -12.26 1.28
C ASN A 262 -17.16 -11.43 0.91
N THR A 263 -15.97 -11.94 1.24
CA THR A 263 -14.70 -11.29 0.86
C THR A 263 -14.57 -11.17 -0.66
N LYS A 264 -14.95 -12.19 -1.43
CA LYS A 264 -14.98 -12.12 -2.89
C LYS A 264 -15.89 -11.00 -3.39
N GLU A 265 -17.12 -10.96 -2.93
CA GLU A 265 -18.12 -9.97 -3.35
C GLU A 265 -17.71 -8.55 -2.93
N MET A 266 -17.13 -8.39 -1.75
CA MET A 266 -16.56 -7.11 -1.30
C MET A 266 -15.45 -6.64 -2.25
N LEU A 267 -14.55 -7.52 -2.67
CA LEU A 267 -13.49 -7.18 -3.62
C LEU A 267 -14.07 -6.79 -4.98
N GLU A 268 -15.02 -7.55 -5.50
CA GLU A 268 -15.71 -7.23 -6.76
C GLU A 268 -16.41 -5.87 -6.68
N ALA A 269 -17.08 -5.58 -5.56
CA ALA A 269 -17.75 -4.30 -5.33
C ALA A 269 -16.74 -3.14 -5.19
N THR A 270 -15.62 -3.35 -4.50
CA THR A 270 -14.53 -2.37 -4.36
C THR A 270 -13.89 -2.07 -5.72
N ILE A 271 -13.58 -3.10 -6.51
CA ILE A 271 -13.06 -2.96 -7.87
C ILE A 271 -14.05 -2.18 -8.74
N LYS A 272 -15.35 -2.47 -8.64
CA LYS A 272 -16.40 -1.73 -9.36
C LYS A 272 -16.45 -0.26 -8.93
N ALA A 273 -16.38 0.04 -7.64
CA ALA A 273 -16.38 1.41 -7.11
C ALA A 273 -15.18 2.22 -7.62
N VAL A 274 -13.98 1.63 -7.63
CA VAL A 274 -12.79 2.30 -8.19
C VAL A 274 -12.93 2.49 -9.71
N LYS A 275 -13.39 1.46 -10.44
CA LYS A 275 -13.62 1.56 -11.90
C LYS A 275 -14.71 2.58 -12.27
N SER A 276 -15.63 2.91 -11.35
CA SER A 276 -16.72 3.87 -11.61
C SER A 276 -16.31 5.35 -11.44
N VAL A 277 -15.09 5.61 -10.97
CA VAL A 277 -14.53 6.97 -10.92
C VAL A 277 -14.37 7.51 -12.34
N PRO A 278 -14.93 8.70 -12.66
CA PRO A 278 -14.86 9.29 -14.00
C PRO A 278 -13.43 9.49 -14.53
N ASP A 279 -13.33 9.64 -15.86
CA ASP A 279 -12.09 9.95 -16.58
C ASP A 279 -10.95 8.94 -16.38
N HIS A 280 -11.30 7.69 -16.03
CA HIS A 280 -10.35 6.63 -15.71
C HIS A 280 -9.39 6.98 -14.56
N LYS A 281 -9.81 7.86 -13.64
CA LYS A 281 -8.99 8.28 -12.50
C LYS A 281 -8.87 7.24 -11.39
N GLY A 282 -9.71 6.21 -11.37
CA GLY A 282 -9.58 5.06 -10.48
C GLY A 282 -8.54 4.07 -10.97
N LEU A 283 -7.39 4.01 -10.29
CA LEU A 283 -6.21 3.29 -10.78
C LEU A 283 -6.17 1.82 -10.43
N GLY A 284 -6.80 1.41 -9.31
CA GLY A 284 -6.79 0.03 -8.91
C GLY A 284 -7.11 -0.26 -7.46
N VAL A 285 -7.02 -1.55 -7.12
CA VAL A 285 -7.30 -2.12 -5.80
C VAL A 285 -6.15 -3.07 -5.44
N ILE A 286 -5.62 -2.95 -4.22
CA ILE A 286 -4.54 -3.80 -3.69
C ILE A 286 -5.03 -4.53 -2.45
N TYR A 287 -5.08 -5.87 -2.50
CA TYR A 287 -5.35 -6.69 -1.32
C TYR A 287 -4.14 -6.67 -0.38
N TRP A 288 -4.33 -6.39 0.89
CA TRP A 288 -3.23 -6.36 1.85
C TRP A 288 -2.93 -7.75 2.39
N GLU A 289 -1.70 -8.22 2.18
CA GLU A 289 -1.17 -9.49 2.70
C GLU A 289 -2.09 -10.70 2.50
N PRO A 290 -2.59 -10.97 1.27
CA PRO A 290 -3.48 -12.09 1.03
C PRO A 290 -2.83 -13.42 1.42
N GLN A 291 -1.51 -13.55 1.32
CA GLN A 291 -0.76 -14.76 1.62
C GLN A 291 -0.44 -14.94 3.10
N GLY A 292 -0.67 -13.94 3.95
CA GLY A 292 -0.36 -13.97 5.38
C GLY A 292 -1.28 -14.91 6.16
N GLU A 293 -1.22 -16.21 5.89
CA GLU A 293 -2.09 -17.23 6.44
C GLU A 293 -2.19 -17.14 7.98
N LYS A 294 -3.41 -17.36 8.50
CA LYS A 294 -3.80 -17.07 9.88
C LYS A 294 -2.90 -17.75 10.92
N SER A 295 -2.52 -19.01 10.72
CA SER A 295 -1.68 -19.74 11.68
C SER A 295 -0.26 -19.19 11.77
N TRP A 296 0.24 -18.58 10.69
CA TRP A 296 1.56 -17.96 10.63
C TRP A 296 1.54 -16.50 11.11
N SER A 297 0.63 -15.68 10.58
CA SER A 297 0.59 -14.23 10.83
C SER A 297 -0.21 -13.83 12.06
N GLY A 298 -1.17 -14.66 12.50
CA GLY A 298 -2.22 -14.27 13.45
C GLY A 298 -3.26 -13.30 12.88
N TYR A 299 -3.11 -12.85 11.62
CA TYR A 299 -3.93 -11.81 11.01
C TYR A 299 -5.24 -12.33 10.43
N GLN A 300 -6.34 -11.62 10.72
CA GLN A 300 -7.70 -12.06 10.36
C GLN A 300 -8.05 -11.84 8.89
N LEU A 301 -7.50 -10.82 8.23
CA LEU A 301 -7.97 -10.41 6.90
C LEU A 301 -7.06 -10.90 5.78
N ASN A 302 -6.46 -12.08 5.95
CA ASN A 302 -5.70 -12.74 4.89
C ASN A 302 -6.66 -13.42 3.89
N ALA A 303 -6.15 -13.81 2.74
CA ALA A 303 -6.87 -14.57 1.72
C ALA A 303 -6.13 -15.87 1.39
N TRP A 304 -5.67 -16.59 2.41
CA TRP A 304 -4.98 -17.86 2.29
C TRP A 304 -5.64 -18.94 3.15
N LEU A 305 -5.71 -20.15 2.62
CA LEU A 305 -6.28 -21.31 3.32
C LEU A 305 -5.21 -21.99 4.17
N SER A 306 -5.65 -22.70 5.21
CA SER A 306 -4.76 -23.42 6.14
C SER A 306 -3.99 -24.58 5.50
N ASP A 307 -4.39 -25.03 4.31
CA ASP A 307 -3.65 -26.00 3.50
C ASP A 307 -2.55 -25.35 2.62
N GLY A 308 -2.29 -24.06 2.82
CA GLY A 308 -1.25 -23.31 2.12
C GLY A 308 -1.62 -22.94 0.68
N LYS A 309 -2.90 -23.04 0.30
CA LYS A 309 -3.42 -22.60 -0.99
C LYS A 309 -4.07 -21.22 -0.91
N PRO A 310 -4.09 -20.44 -2.00
CA PRO A 310 -4.77 -19.16 -2.00
C PRO A 310 -6.29 -19.33 -1.98
N SER A 311 -6.98 -18.47 -1.22
CA SER A 311 -8.43 -18.46 -1.12
C SER A 311 -9.10 -18.17 -2.48
N PRO A 312 -10.24 -18.83 -2.79
CA PRO A 312 -11.08 -18.48 -3.95
C PRO A 312 -11.59 -17.03 -3.95
N ALA A 313 -11.54 -16.32 -2.81
CA ALA A 313 -11.89 -14.91 -2.75
C ALA A 313 -11.07 -14.05 -3.72
N LEU A 314 -9.81 -14.42 -3.95
CA LEU A 314 -8.90 -13.71 -4.85
C LEU A 314 -9.29 -13.84 -6.33
N ASP A 315 -10.19 -14.75 -6.69
CA ASP A 315 -10.70 -14.84 -8.07
C ASP A 315 -11.50 -13.59 -8.48
N ALA A 316 -11.88 -12.72 -7.54
CA ALA A 316 -12.42 -11.39 -7.82
C ALA A 316 -11.50 -10.56 -8.75
N PHE A 317 -10.18 -10.77 -8.72
CA PHE A 317 -9.21 -10.06 -9.54
C PHE A 317 -9.01 -10.64 -10.95
N LYS A 318 -9.64 -11.77 -11.29
CA LYS A 318 -9.58 -12.35 -12.64
C LYS A 318 -10.49 -11.63 -13.64
N ASN A 319 -11.43 -10.82 -13.15
CA ASN A 319 -12.52 -10.17 -13.92
C ASN A 319 -12.26 -8.68 -14.19
#